data_AF-A0A498I4T0-F1
#
_entry.id   AF-A0A498I4T0-F1
#
_cell.length_a   1.000
_cell.length_b   1.000
_cell.length_c   1.000
_cell.angle_alpha   90.00
_cell.angle_beta   90.00
_cell.angle_gamma   90.00
#
_symmetry.space_group_name_H-M   'P 1'
#
loop_
_entity.id
_entity.type
_entity.pdbx_description
1 polymer ?
#
loop_
_entity_poly.entity_id
_entity_poly.type
_entity_poly.pdbx_seq_one_letter_code
_entity_poly.pdbx_strand_id
1 'polypeptide(L)'
;MSTPFLPGLLKTVKRDGEPFSTSWLVDVERVYMPLNLDKHWVAMEMNLKASRIIVYDSLRSTKRSQNTTIKLTPISYVLPDFLRSMSREMKEGP
;
A
#
# COMPACT_ATOMS: atom_id res chain seq x y z
N MET A 1 16.61 -28.99 -11.36
CA MET A 1 17.33 -28.23 -10.32
C MET A 1 16.64 -26.87 -10.20
N SER A 2 16.16 -26.48 -9.02
CA SER A 2 15.46 -25.21 -8.81
C SER A 2 16.45 -24.19 -8.26
N THR A 3 16.64 -23.07 -8.95
CA THR A 3 17.48 -21.96 -8.48
C THR A 3 16.85 -21.32 -7.24
N PRO A 4 17.59 -21.17 -6.13
CA PRO A 4 17.07 -20.49 -4.94
C PRO A 4 16.79 -19.03 -5.28
N PHE A 5 15.55 -18.59 -5.06
CA PHE A 5 15.15 -17.19 -5.22
C PHE A 5 15.77 -16.40 -4.06
N LEU A 6 16.91 -15.77 -4.32
CA LEU A 6 17.50 -14.81 -3.38
C LEU A 6 16.74 -13.49 -3.53
N PRO A 7 16.06 -12.97 -2.49
CA PRO A 7 15.48 -11.63 -2.53
C PRO A 7 16.63 -10.62 -2.51
N GLY A 8 17.23 -10.39 -3.67
CA GLY A 8 18.15 -9.29 -3.88
C GLY A 8 17.32 -8.01 -3.97
N LEU A 9 17.47 -7.11 -3.00
CA LEU A 9 17.02 -5.73 -3.13
C LEU A 9 17.78 -5.13 -4.33
N LEU A 10 17.19 -5.22 -5.53
CA LEU A 10 17.86 -4.94 -6.80
C LEU A 10 18.37 -3.49 -6.87
N LYS A 11 17.70 -2.56 -6.17
CA LYS A 11 18.13 -1.18 -6.01
C LYS A 11 17.27 -0.50 -4.95
N THR A 12 17.87 0.07 -3.92
CA THR A 12 17.21 1.13 -3.15
C THR A 12 17.28 2.40 -3.98
N VAL A 13 16.16 2.81 -4.57
CA VAL A 13 16.08 4.14 -5.18
C VAL A 13 15.97 5.14 -4.03
N LYS A 14 17.11 5.58 -3.51
CA LYS A 14 17.16 6.80 -2.70
C LYS A 14 16.99 7.96 -3.67
N ARG A 15 15.80 8.55 -3.69
CA ARG A 15 15.62 9.87 -4.28
C ARG A 15 16.40 10.84 -3.39
N ASP A 16 17.28 11.66 -3.96
CA ASP A 16 17.81 12.82 -3.24
C ASP A 16 16.62 13.60 -2.68
N GLY A 17 16.69 13.97 -1.40
CA GLY A 17 15.56 14.28 -0.51
C GLY A 17 14.76 15.54 -0.84
N GLU A 18 14.39 15.74 -2.10
CA GLU A 18 13.33 16.65 -2.49
C GLU A 18 12.01 16.11 -1.89
N PRO A 19 11.34 16.91 -1.05
CA PRO A 19 10.02 16.56 -0.54
C PRO A 19 9.11 16.20 -1.72
N PHE A 20 8.50 15.03 -1.68
CA PHE A 20 7.48 14.72 -2.67
C PHE A 20 6.30 15.64 -2.40
N SER A 21 5.86 16.39 -3.42
CA SER A 21 4.65 17.18 -3.28
C SER A 21 3.49 16.24 -2.98
N THR A 22 2.85 16.43 -1.83
CA THR A 22 1.63 15.71 -1.42
C THR A 22 0.37 16.42 -1.93
N SER A 23 0.52 17.44 -2.79
CA SER A 23 -0.58 18.29 -3.31
C SER A 23 -1.66 17.51 -4.00
N TRP A 24 -1.25 16.51 -4.76
CA TRP A 24 -2.16 15.63 -5.47
C TRP A 24 -2.99 14.75 -4.53
N LEU A 25 -2.59 14.51 -3.27
CA LEU A 25 -3.35 13.69 -2.33
C LEU A 25 -4.64 14.35 -1.85
N VAL A 26 -4.75 15.68 -1.95
CA VAL A 26 -5.92 16.42 -1.46
C VAL A 26 -7.20 15.99 -2.20
N ASP A 27 -7.09 15.66 -3.48
CA ASP A 27 -8.23 15.30 -4.34
C ASP A 27 -8.30 13.79 -4.63
N VAL A 28 -7.39 12.98 -4.06
CA VAL A 28 -7.38 11.53 -4.28
C VAL A 28 -8.42 10.86 -3.39
N GLU A 29 -9.43 10.28 -4.03
CA GLU A 29 -10.38 9.44 -3.33
C GLU A 29 -9.88 8.01 -3.14
N ARG A 30 -9.19 7.46 -4.16
CA ARG A 30 -8.81 6.05 -4.21
C ARG A 30 -7.38 5.87 -4.67
N VAL A 31 -6.66 5.00 -3.98
CA VAL A 31 -5.31 4.56 -4.35
C VAL A 31 -5.38 3.08 -4.71
N TYR A 32 -4.87 2.75 -5.90
CA TYR A 32 -4.73 1.36 -6.34
C TYR A 32 -3.25 0.97 -6.29
N MET A 33 -2.94 -0.16 -5.67
CA MET A 33 -1.57 -0.67 -5.62
C MET A 33 -1.51 -2.19 -5.70
N PRO A 34 -0.49 -2.76 -6.37
CA PRO A 34 -0.23 -4.18 -6.32
C PRO A 34 0.36 -4.54 -4.95
N LEU A 35 -0.17 -5.57 -4.32
CA LEU A 35 0.36 -6.11 -3.06
C LEU A 35 0.82 -7.55 -3.29
N ASN A 36 2.08 -7.83 -2.92
CA ASN A 36 2.58 -9.20 -2.96
C ASN A 36 2.34 -9.90 -1.62
N LEU A 37 1.55 -10.96 -1.65
CA LEU A 37 1.32 -11.88 -0.53
C LEU A 37 2.19 -13.13 -0.70
N ASP A 38 3.51 -12.94 -0.61
CA ASP A 38 4.60 -13.90 -0.87
C ASP A 38 4.73 -14.37 -2.32
N LYS A 39 3.86 -15.30 -2.71
CA LYS A 39 3.93 -16.01 -4.01
C LYS A 39 2.83 -15.56 -4.95
N HIS A 40 2.17 -14.45 -4.63
CA HIS A 40 0.97 -14.03 -5.32
C HIS A 40 0.69 -12.56 -5.19
N TRP A 41 0.40 -11.96 -6.34
CA TRP A 41 0.01 -10.57 -6.44
C TRP A 41 -1.49 -10.44 -6.35
N VAL A 42 -1.94 -9.57 -5.44
CA VAL A 42 -3.32 -9.11 -5.36
C VAL A 42 -3.39 -7.65 -5.74
N ALA A 43 -4.54 -7.21 -6.25
CA ALA A 43 -4.80 -5.79 -6.42
C ALA A 43 -5.46 -5.25 -5.14
N MET A 44 -4.94 -4.16 -4.61
CA MET A 44 -5.48 -3.49 -3.43
C MET A 44 -6.02 -2.12 -3.82
N GLU A 45 -7.25 -1.82 -3.40
CA GLU A 45 -7.88 -0.51 -3.44
C GLU A 45 -7.94 0.04 -2.02
N MET A 46 -7.47 1.28 -1.83
CA MET A 46 -7.69 2.06 -0.62
C MET A 46 -8.62 3.23 -0.94
N ASN A 47 -9.81 3.22 -0.37
CA ASN A 47 -10.70 4.36 -0.39
C ASN A 47 -10.40 5.25 0.82
N LEU A 48 -9.78 6.40 0.57
CA LEU A 48 -9.32 7.33 1.61
C LEU A 48 -10.48 8.11 2.24
N LYS A 49 -11.56 8.37 1.49
CA LYS A 49 -12.76 9.04 2.02
C LYS A 49 -13.57 8.11 2.94
N ALA A 50 -13.72 6.86 2.55
CA ALA A 50 -14.47 5.85 3.29
C ALA A 50 -13.62 5.10 4.33
N SER A 51 -12.32 5.43 4.44
CA SER A 51 -11.33 4.72 5.26
C SER A 51 -11.40 3.20 5.12
N ARG A 52 -11.50 2.72 3.87
CA ARG A 52 -11.74 1.30 3.57
C ARG A 52 -10.65 0.75 2.66
N ILE A 53 -10.22 -0.47 2.96
CA ILE A 53 -9.34 -1.25 2.10
C ILE A 53 -10.14 -2.41 1.50
N ILE A 54 -10.00 -2.61 0.18
CA ILE A 54 -10.55 -3.73 -0.55
C ILE A 54 -9.40 -4.46 -1.24
N VAL A 55 -9.37 -5.78 -1.12
CA VAL A 55 -8.38 -6.63 -1.78
C VAL A 55 -9.07 -7.55 -2.76
N TYR A 56 -8.66 -7.43 -4.02
CA TYR A 56 -9.10 -8.24 -5.14
C TYR A 56 -8.10 -9.38 -5.33
N ASP A 57 -8.48 -10.58 -4.90
CA ASP A 57 -7.71 -11.80 -5.12
C ASP A 57 -8.37 -12.64 -6.23
N SER A 58 -7.62 -12.88 -7.31
CA SER A 58 -8.05 -13.71 -8.44
C SER A 58 -8.14 -15.19 -8.08
N LEU A 59 -7.40 -15.66 -7.06
CA LEU A 59 -7.42 -17.05 -6.61
C LEU A 59 -8.30 -17.16 -5.37
N ARG A 60 -9.59 -17.46 -5.58
CA ARG A 60 -10.57 -17.62 -4.50
C ARG A 60 -10.29 -18.87 -3.66
N SER A 61 -9.53 -18.72 -2.57
CA SER A 61 -9.25 -19.78 -1.59
C SER A 61 -9.46 -19.25 -0.16
N THR A 62 -10.29 -19.94 0.63
CA THR A 62 -10.63 -19.57 2.03
C THR A 62 -9.45 -19.65 3.00
N LYS A 63 -8.46 -20.54 2.76
CA LYS A 63 -7.21 -20.56 3.55
C LYS A 63 -6.33 -19.34 3.29
N ARG A 64 -6.52 -18.68 2.14
CA ARG A 64 -5.72 -17.53 1.73
C ARG A 64 -6.26 -16.21 2.27
N SER A 65 -7.58 -16.11 2.46
CA SER A 65 -8.20 -14.92 3.04
C SER A 65 -7.71 -14.66 4.46
N GLN A 66 -7.53 -15.70 5.30
CA GLN A 66 -7.01 -15.54 6.67
C GLN A 66 -5.55 -15.03 6.70
N ASN A 67 -4.67 -15.60 5.86
CA ASN A 67 -3.29 -15.12 5.71
C ASN A 67 -3.23 -13.69 5.14
N THR A 68 -4.18 -13.36 4.26
CA THR A 68 -4.32 -12.01 3.69
C THR A 68 -4.71 -11.00 4.77
N THR A 69 -5.69 -11.34 5.61
CA THR A 69 -6.11 -10.50 6.73
C THR A 69 -4.95 -10.20 7.68
N ILE A 70 -4.19 -11.21 8.12
CA ILE A 70 -3.06 -11.02 9.05
C ILE A 70 -2.00 -10.07 8.49
N LYS A 71 -1.70 -10.17 7.19
CA LYS A 71 -0.71 -9.30 6.52
C LYS A 71 -1.23 -7.90 6.22
N LEU A 72 -2.54 -7.76 6.03
CA LEU A 72 -3.17 -6.46 5.83
C LEU A 72 -3.39 -5.71 7.13
N THR A 73 -3.50 -6.39 8.26
CA THR A 73 -3.75 -5.76 9.57
C THR A 73 -2.83 -4.57 9.83
N PRO A 74 -1.49 -4.68 9.74
CA PRO A 74 -0.60 -3.54 9.98
C PRO A 74 -0.82 -2.40 8.98
N ILE A 75 -1.05 -2.74 7.71
CA ILE A 75 -1.29 -1.77 6.63
C ILE A 75 -2.61 -1.01 6.87
N SER A 76 -3.65 -1.72 7.31
CA SER A 76 -4.97 -1.13 7.58
C SER A 76 -4.97 -0.14 8.74
N TYR A 77 -4.06 -0.28 9.70
CA TYR A 77 -3.92 0.66 10.81
C TYR A 77 -3.04 1.85 10.47
N VAL A 78 -1.91 1.63 9.80
CA VAL A 78 -0.90 2.69 9.62
C VAL A 78 -1.17 3.54 8.39
N LEU A 79 -1.59 2.92 7.28
CA LEU A 79 -1.54 3.57 5.98
C LEU A 79 -2.61 4.66 5.78
N PRO A 80 -3.88 4.48 6.22
CA PRO A 80 -4.87 5.54 6.13
C PRO A 80 -4.48 6.79 6.94
N ASP A 81 -3.97 6.60 8.16
CA ASP A 81 -3.55 7.68 9.04
C ASP A 81 -2.32 8.41 8.49
N PHE A 82 -1.34 7.67 7.95
CA PHE A 82 -0.18 8.25 7.26
C PHE A 82 -0.58 9.09 6.04
N LEU A 83 -1.46 8.57 5.17
CA LEU A 83 -1.91 9.34 4.00
C LEU A 83 -2.69 10.59 4.41
N ARG A 84 -3.45 10.51 5.51
CA ARG A 84 -4.19 11.65 6.05
C ARG A 84 -3.27 12.70 6.67
N SER A 85 -2.20 12.31 7.36
CA SER A 85 -1.23 13.27 7.91
C SER A 85 -0.53 14.04 6.79
N MET A 86 -0.12 13.35 5.72
CA MET A 86 0.49 13.96 4.54
C MET A 86 -0.43 14.95 3.81
N SER A 87 -1.75 14.75 3.87
CA SER A 87 -2.73 15.69 3.33
C SER A 87 -2.92 16.93 4.21
N ARG A 88 -2.73 16.82 5.54
CA ARG A 88 -2.92 17.93 6.50
C ARG A 88 -1.74 18.89 6.54
N GLU A 89 -0.51 18.40 6.40
CA GLU A 89 0.70 19.24 6.31
C GLU A 89 0.63 20.28 5.19
N MET A 90 -0.22 20.07 4.19
CA MET A 90 -0.47 21.04 3.13
C MET A 90 -1.51 22.11 3.44
N LYS A 91 -2.40 21.85 4.41
CA LYS A 91 -3.39 22.84 4.84
C LYS A 91 -2.81 23.79 5.90
N GLU A 92 -1.72 23.39 6.55
CA GLU A 92 -0.97 24.19 7.52
C GLU A 92 0.35 24.68 6.89
N GLY A 93 0.25 25.44 5.80
CA GLY A 93 1.32 26.34 5.31
C GLY A 93 0.99 27.79 5.69
N PRO A 94 1.99 28.68 5.84
CA PRO A 94 1.87 30.00 6.47
C PRO A 94 0.87 30.95 5.80
#